data_AF-M6VUP4-F1
#
_entry.id   AF-M6VUP4-F1
#
_cell.length_a   1.000
_cell.length_b   1.000
_cell.length_c   1.000
_cell.angle_alpha   90.00
_cell.angle_beta   90.00
_cell.angle_gamma   90.00
#
_symmetry.space_group_name_H-M   'P 1'
#
loop_
_entity.id
_entity.type
_entity.pdbx_description
1 polymer ?
#
loop_
_entity_poly.entity_id
_entity_poly.type
_entity_poly.pdbx_seq_one_letter_code
_entity_poly.pdbx_strand_id
1 'polypeptide(L)'
;MLNSCDKLGNKEETKVEVKTYTKQEKLKMLDIMLSKLLKDIQEKKNFTPFLDLSDDGSGYTIDAGEYTGEEMYMGNFQKEGLGDMEKHVTVEEVVRLLKKGSKDEMSEGGNGLWVMLEADRFEYGIDCYFPEKEGRWIVRRFSRLRPERD
;
A
#
# COMPACT_ATOMS: atom_id res chain seq x y z
N MET A 1 25.14 -37.87 -44.93
CA MET A 1 24.13 -38.36 -43.97
C MET A 1 24.62 -38.08 -42.57
N LEU A 2 23.98 -37.16 -41.85
CA LEU A 2 23.48 -37.33 -40.48
C LEU A 2 22.79 -36.02 -40.06
N ASN A 3 21.49 -36.18 -39.78
CA ASN A 3 20.56 -35.19 -39.30
C ASN A 3 20.96 -34.66 -37.91
N SER A 4 20.70 -33.38 -37.64
CA SER A 4 19.83 -33.02 -36.52
C SER A 4 19.39 -31.57 -36.67
N CYS A 5 18.13 -31.38 -37.09
CA CYS A 5 17.39 -30.17 -36.78
C CYS A 5 17.03 -30.24 -35.29
N ASP A 6 17.72 -29.46 -34.48
CA ASP A 6 17.29 -29.24 -33.11
C ASP A 6 15.97 -28.48 -33.13
N LYS A 7 14.90 -29.21 -32.80
CA LYS A 7 13.55 -28.66 -32.60
C LYS A 7 13.64 -27.62 -31.49
N LEU A 8 13.39 -26.37 -31.84
CA LEU A 8 13.01 -25.32 -30.89
C LEU A 8 11.76 -25.82 -30.15
N GLY A 9 11.95 -26.26 -28.90
CA GLY A 9 10.85 -26.63 -28.03
C GLY A 9 9.92 -25.44 -27.87
N ASN A 10 8.67 -25.60 -28.32
CA ASN A 10 7.57 -24.74 -27.94
C ASN A 10 7.51 -24.70 -26.41
N LYS A 11 8.07 -23.65 -25.80
CA LYS A 11 7.61 -23.20 -24.49
C LYS A 11 6.24 -22.61 -24.73
N GLU A 12 5.21 -23.42 -24.54
CA GLU A 12 3.87 -22.91 -24.30
C GLU A 12 3.97 -21.98 -23.09
N GLU A 13 4.10 -20.68 -23.36
CA GLU A 13 3.84 -19.64 -22.38
C GLU A 13 2.42 -19.88 -21.90
N THR A 14 2.28 -20.44 -20.70
CA THR A 14 0.99 -20.57 -20.04
C THR A 14 0.47 -19.15 -19.87
N LYS A 15 -0.41 -18.72 -20.78
CA LYS A 15 -1.17 -17.47 -20.63
C LYS A 15 -1.99 -17.63 -19.36
N VAL A 16 -1.46 -17.14 -18.24
CA VAL A 16 -2.24 -16.99 -17.02
C VAL A 16 -3.35 -16.02 -17.39
N GLU A 17 -4.56 -16.54 -17.51
CA GLU A 17 -5.74 -15.75 -17.84
C GLU A 17 -6.00 -14.82 -16.65
N VAL A 18 -5.52 -13.59 -16.76
CA VAL A 18 -5.68 -12.58 -15.71
C VAL A 18 -7.14 -12.17 -15.74
N LYS A 19 -7.87 -12.49 -14.67
CA LYS A 19 -9.23 -12.00 -14.47
C LYS A 19 -9.23 -10.48 -14.62
N THR A 20 -10.14 -9.95 -15.41
CA THR A 20 -10.37 -8.52 -15.51
C THR A 20 -11.31 -8.07 -14.41
N TYR A 21 -11.00 -6.94 -13.77
CA TYR A 21 -11.80 -6.37 -12.69
C TYR A 21 -12.29 -4.98 -13.10
N THR A 22 -13.57 -4.71 -12.91
CA THR A 22 -14.13 -3.38 -13.12
C THR A 22 -13.70 -2.42 -12.01
N LYS A 23 -13.71 -1.12 -12.29
CA LYS A 23 -13.41 -0.07 -11.29
C LYS A 23 -14.31 -0.17 -10.05
N GLN A 24 -15.58 -0.51 -10.23
CA GLN A 24 -16.53 -0.67 -9.12
C GLN A 24 -16.23 -1.90 -8.25
N GLU A 25 -15.81 -3.01 -8.85
CA GLU A 25 -15.38 -4.19 -8.10
C GLU A 25 -14.13 -3.89 -7.28
N LYS A 26 -13.13 -3.24 -7.90
CA LYS A 26 -11.90 -2.82 -7.21
C LYS A 26 -12.24 -1.92 -6.02
N LEU A 27 -13.11 -0.93 -6.18
CA LEU A 27 -13.55 -0.06 -5.08
C LEU A 27 -14.20 -0.84 -3.93
N LYS A 28 -15.09 -1.79 -4.22
CA LYS A 28 -15.69 -2.63 -3.17
C LYS A 28 -14.64 -3.47 -2.43
N MET A 29 -13.68 -4.01 -3.17
CA MET A 29 -12.58 -4.79 -2.57
C MET A 29 -11.65 -3.91 -1.73
N LEU A 30 -11.44 -2.66 -2.14
CA LEU A 30 -10.69 -1.68 -1.36
C LEU A 30 -11.38 -1.38 -0.03
N ASP A 31 -12.70 -1.15 -0.06
CA ASP A 31 -13.50 -0.87 1.14
C ASP A 31 -13.43 -2.02 2.15
N ILE A 32 -13.50 -3.25 1.65
CA ILE A 32 -13.34 -4.47 2.46
C ILE A 32 -11.94 -4.54 3.07
N MET A 33 -10.90 -4.30 2.26
CA MET A 33 -9.51 -4.33 2.71
C MET A 33 -9.25 -3.27 3.80
N LEU A 34 -9.66 -2.02 3.59
CA LEU A 34 -9.47 -0.92 4.55
C LEU A 34 -10.25 -1.17 5.85
N SER A 35 -11.46 -1.70 5.76
CA SER A 35 -12.28 -2.05 6.94
C SER A 35 -11.62 -3.17 7.75
N LYS A 36 -11.07 -4.18 7.07
CA LYS A 36 -10.32 -5.27 7.72
C LYS A 36 -9.04 -4.75 8.36
N LEU A 37 -8.26 -3.93 7.65
CA LEU A 37 -7.04 -3.32 8.17
C LEU A 37 -7.31 -2.53 9.46
N LEU A 38 -8.36 -1.69 9.44
CA LEU A 38 -8.78 -0.93 10.62
C LEU A 38 -9.10 -1.84 11.80
N LYS A 39 -9.93 -2.88 11.58
CA LYS A 39 -10.29 -3.84 12.61
C LYS A 39 -9.05 -4.53 13.19
N ASP A 40 -8.19 -5.06 12.32
CA ASP A 40 -7.02 -5.83 12.73
C ASP A 40 -6.00 -4.96 13.50
N ILE A 41 -5.78 -3.70 13.09
CA ILE A 41 -4.94 -2.74 13.85
C ILE A 41 -5.56 -2.44 15.21
N GLN A 42 -6.88 -2.22 15.27
CA GLN A 42 -7.57 -1.94 16.53
C GLN A 42 -7.55 -3.14 17.49
N GLU A 43 -7.54 -4.37 16.99
CA GLU A 43 -7.45 -5.59 17.80
C GLU A 43 -6.02 -5.88 18.26
N LYS A 44 -5.05 -5.84 17.33
CA LYS A 44 -3.64 -6.17 17.62
C LYS A 44 -2.88 -5.06 18.33
N LYS A 45 -3.36 -3.80 18.24
CA LYS A 45 -2.71 -2.61 18.81
C LYS A 45 -1.27 -2.41 18.33
N ASN A 46 -0.99 -2.79 17.09
CA ASN A 46 0.29 -2.60 16.43
C ASN A 46 0.08 -2.54 14.91
N PHE A 47 1.16 -2.31 14.17
CA PHE A 47 1.09 -2.11 12.72
C PHE A 47 1.29 -3.39 11.90
N THR A 48 1.54 -4.54 12.53
CA THR A 48 1.75 -5.83 11.83
C THR A 48 0.69 -6.18 10.77
N PRO A 49 -0.60 -5.77 10.85
CA PRO A 49 -1.56 -5.98 9.76
C PRO A 49 -1.16 -5.37 8.41
N PHE A 50 -0.30 -4.36 8.35
CA PHE A 50 0.22 -3.84 7.07
C PHE A 50 1.02 -4.90 6.31
N LEU A 51 1.69 -5.82 7.01
CA LEU A 51 2.53 -6.86 6.40
C LEU A 51 1.72 -7.85 5.56
N ASP A 52 0.48 -8.12 5.96
CA ASP A 52 -0.44 -8.99 5.21
C ASP A 52 -0.93 -8.33 3.90
N LEU A 53 -0.82 -7.01 3.83
CA LEU A 53 -1.30 -6.17 2.73
C LEU A 53 -0.16 -5.55 1.93
N SER A 54 1.09 -5.95 2.16
CA SER A 54 2.27 -5.38 1.51
C SER A 54 2.92 -6.33 0.50
N ASP A 55 3.75 -5.76 -0.36
CA ASP A 55 4.72 -6.46 -1.19
C ASP A 55 6.16 -6.03 -0.84
N ASP A 56 7.17 -6.61 -1.51
CA ASP A 56 8.58 -6.29 -1.26
C ASP A 56 8.94 -4.82 -1.55
N GLY A 57 8.11 -4.09 -2.30
CA GLY A 57 8.30 -2.68 -2.62
C GLY A 57 7.56 -1.73 -1.69
N SER A 58 6.83 -2.26 -0.70
CA SER A 58 5.99 -1.47 0.18
C SER A 58 6.79 -0.86 1.33
N GLY A 59 6.39 0.32 1.80
CA GLY A 59 7.16 1.04 2.81
C GLY A 59 6.50 2.28 3.41
N TYR A 60 7.31 3.13 4.01
CA TYR A 60 6.86 4.35 4.66
C TYR A 60 7.78 5.54 4.44
N THR A 61 7.20 6.72 4.59
CA THR A 61 7.92 7.99 4.71
C THR A 61 7.31 8.80 5.84
N ILE A 62 8.13 9.17 6.81
CA ILE A 62 7.69 9.89 8.01
C ILE A 62 8.57 11.12 8.19
N ASP A 63 7.93 12.26 8.31
CA ASP A 63 8.54 13.49 8.79
C ASP A 63 8.25 13.61 10.30
N ALA A 64 9.30 13.51 11.11
CA ALA A 64 9.24 13.63 12.57
C ALA A 64 9.73 14.99 13.09
N GLY A 65 10.35 15.81 12.23
CA GLY A 65 11.04 17.03 12.62
C GLY A 65 10.10 18.17 12.98
N GLU A 66 10.64 19.23 13.58
CA GLU A 66 9.88 20.45 13.84
C GLU A 66 9.57 21.19 12.53
N TYR A 67 10.49 21.10 11.57
CA TYR A 67 10.39 21.65 10.22
C TYR A 67 10.37 20.54 9.16
N THR A 68 9.75 20.83 8.01
CA THR A 68 9.66 19.90 6.89
C THR A 68 11.04 19.43 6.46
N GLY A 69 11.23 18.12 6.40
CA GLY A 69 12.47 17.51 5.90
C GLY A 69 13.65 17.50 6.88
N GLU A 70 13.48 18.00 8.10
CA GLU A 70 14.52 18.04 9.12
C GLU A 70 14.85 16.64 9.65
N GLU A 71 13.82 15.84 9.91
CA GLU A 71 13.96 14.49 10.47
C GLU A 71 13.09 13.51 9.68
N MET A 72 13.63 13.02 8.57
CA MET A 72 12.94 12.13 7.64
C MET A 72 13.34 10.67 7.87
N TYR A 73 12.34 9.84 8.11
CA TYR A 73 12.48 8.38 8.20
C TYR A 73 11.83 7.73 6.99
N MET A 74 12.63 6.94 6.27
CA MET A 74 12.17 6.17 5.13
C MET A 74 12.60 4.72 5.30
N GLY A 75 11.68 3.80 5.01
CA GLY A 75 11.97 2.37 5.13
C GLY A 75 10.94 1.53 4.41
N ASN A 76 11.24 0.25 4.30
CA ASN A 76 10.32 -0.74 3.73
C ASN A 76 9.57 -1.46 4.85
N PHE A 77 8.40 -1.98 4.52
CA PHE A 77 7.69 -2.90 5.39
C PHE A 77 8.42 -4.24 5.42
N GLN A 78 9.00 -4.60 6.56
CA GLN A 78 9.78 -5.82 6.69
C GLN A 78 8.97 -6.90 7.40
N LYS A 79 9.22 -8.17 7.07
CA LYS A 79 8.54 -9.30 7.73
C LYS A 79 8.77 -9.35 9.24
N GLU A 80 9.90 -8.81 9.71
CA GLU A 80 10.30 -8.80 11.11
C GLU A 80 9.72 -7.59 11.87
N GLY A 81 9.10 -6.61 11.18
CA GLY A 81 8.52 -5.43 11.79
C GLY A 81 8.46 -4.23 10.84
N LEU A 82 7.96 -3.10 11.35
CA LEU A 82 7.74 -1.89 10.55
C LEU A 82 8.77 -0.79 10.84
N GLY A 83 9.89 -1.18 11.46
CA GLY A 83 11.07 -0.34 11.64
C GLY A 83 10.77 0.95 12.42
N ASP A 84 11.17 2.08 11.84
CA ASP A 84 10.99 3.39 12.46
C ASP A 84 9.52 3.85 12.49
N MET A 85 8.64 3.23 11.70
CA MET A 85 7.20 3.54 11.77
C MET A 85 6.64 3.31 13.18
N GLU A 86 7.03 2.23 13.85
CA GLU A 86 6.58 1.92 15.21
C GLU A 86 7.12 2.89 16.27
N LYS A 87 8.18 3.65 15.95
CA LYS A 87 8.78 4.63 16.86
C LYS A 87 8.19 6.02 16.70
N HIS A 88 7.81 6.40 15.48
CA HIS A 88 7.41 7.77 15.15
C HIS A 88 5.91 7.95 14.87
N VAL A 89 5.16 6.84 14.77
CA VAL A 89 3.72 6.86 14.47
C VAL A 89 2.97 6.05 15.52
N THR A 90 1.86 6.59 15.99
CA THR A 90 0.97 5.95 16.94
C THR A 90 -0.15 5.17 16.23
N VAL A 91 -0.66 4.14 16.91
CA VAL A 91 -1.82 3.38 16.43
C VAL A 91 -3.04 4.30 16.25
N GLU A 92 -3.19 5.28 17.13
CA GLU A 92 -4.27 6.26 17.09
C GLU A 92 -4.23 7.14 15.84
N GLU A 93 -3.04 7.57 15.39
CA GLU A 93 -2.86 8.32 14.14
C GLU A 93 -3.35 7.48 12.93
N VAL A 94 -2.90 6.24 12.82
CA VAL A 94 -3.31 5.35 11.71
C VAL A 94 -4.80 5.01 11.76
N VAL A 95 -5.33 4.72 12.96
CA VAL A 95 -6.77 4.47 13.15
C VAL A 95 -7.60 5.70 12.77
N ARG A 96 -7.11 6.90 13.06
CA ARG A 96 -7.79 8.14 12.68
C ARG A 96 -7.81 8.31 11.16
N LEU A 97 -6.67 8.10 10.49
CA LEU A 97 -6.58 8.12 9.03
C LEU A 97 -7.56 7.13 8.40
N LEU A 98 -7.59 5.87 8.85
CA LEU A 98 -8.49 4.85 8.29
C LEU A 98 -9.98 5.15 8.51
N LYS A 99 -10.33 5.90 9.56
CA LYS A 99 -11.73 6.26 9.87
C LYS A 99 -12.19 7.56 9.20
N LYS A 100 -11.30 8.53 9.07
CA LYS A 100 -11.65 9.91 8.67
C LYS A 100 -11.05 10.32 7.33
N GLY A 101 -10.09 9.56 6.81
CA GLY A 101 -9.42 9.89 5.57
C GLY A 101 -10.37 9.83 4.38
N SER A 102 -10.18 10.78 3.47
CA SER A 102 -10.85 10.80 2.18
C SER A 102 -10.13 9.86 1.23
N LYS A 103 -10.89 9.23 0.32
CA LYS A 103 -10.34 8.49 -0.80
C LYS A 103 -10.18 9.47 -1.96
N ASP A 104 -8.95 9.71 -2.37
CA ASP A 104 -8.61 10.67 -3.40
C ASP A 104 -7.66 10.08 -4.45
N GLU A 105 -7.42 10.84 -5.52
CA GLU A 105 -6.45 10.54 -6.58
C GLU A 105 -6.64 9.15 -7.22
N MET A 106 -7.89 8.70 -7.31
CA MET A 106 -8.19 7.44 -7.97
C MET A 106 -7.77 7.50 -9.44
N SER A 107 -6.79 6.69 -9.79
CA SER A 107 -6.34 6.53 -11.18
C SER A 107 -7.49 6.23 -12.14
N GLU A 108 -7.33 6.60 -13.42
CA GLU A 108 -8.35 6.41 -14.46
C GLU A 108 -8.82 4.95 -14.51
N GLY A 109 -7.86 4.00 -14.56
CA GLY A 109 -8.10 2.55 -14.56
C GLY A 109 -8.53 1.94 -13.22
N GLY A 110 -8.56 2.73 -12.15
CA GLY A 110 -9.01 2.30 -10.83
C GLY A 110 -8.02 1.40 -10.07
N ASN A 111 -6.74 1.42 -10.44
CA ASN A 111 -5.70 0.54 -9.91
C ASN A 111 -4.85 1.17 -8.81
N GLY A 112 -4.90 2.48 -8.66
CA GLY A 112 -4.20 3.24 -7.63
C GLY A 112 -5.17 4.21 -6.96
N LEU A 113 -5.07 4.33 -5.65
CA LEU A 113 -5.88 5.25 -4.83
C LEU A 113 -5.12 5.66 -3.58
N TRP A 114 -5.28 6.92 -3.18
CA TRP A 114 -4.76 7.43 -1.91
C TRP A 114 -5.86 7.63 -0.88
N VAL A 115 -5.63 7.15 0.34
CA VAL A 115 -6.44 7.55 1.50
C VAL A 115 -5.67 8.65 2.22
N MET A 116 -6.23 9.86 2.28
CA MET A 116 -5.55 11.04 2.81
C MET A 116 -6.29 11.65 3.99
N LEU A 117 -5.55 12.21 4.96
CA LEU A 117 -6.10 13.00 6.05
C LEU A 117 -5.10 14.07 6.47
N GLU A 118 -5.53 15.32 6.54
CA GLU A 118 -4.78 16.35 7.26
C GLU A 118 -5.21 16.39 8.73
N ALA A 119 -4.25 16.25 9.65
CA ALA A 119 -4.48 16.36 11.09
C ALA A 119 -3.18 16.67 11.84
N ASP A 120 -3.27 17.30 13.02
CA ASP A 120 -2.14 17.46 13.94
C ASP A 120 -0.86 18.11 13.32
N ARG A 121 -1.04 18.95 12.29
CA ARG A 121 0.03 19.58 11.47
C ARG A 121 0.79 18.62 10.56
N PHE A 122 0.13 17.54 10.15
CA PHE A 122 0.63 16.55 9.20
C PHE A 122 -0.41 16.22 8.13
N GLU A 123 0.07 15.90 6.94
CA GLU A 123 -0.64 15.18 5.89
C GLU A 123 -0.33 13.69 6.04
N TYR A 124 -1.37 12.90 6.29
CA TYR A 124 -1.27 11.45 6.37
C TYR A 124 -1.78 10.82 5.07
N GLY A 125 -1.10 9.78 4.60
CA GLY A 125 -1.46 9.08 3.37
C GLY A 125 -1.31 7.56 3.49
N ILE A 126 -2.21 6.82 2.84
CA ILE A 126 -2.04 5.40 2.50
C ILE A 126 -2.21 5.27 0.99
N ASP A 127 -1.10 5.01 0.28
CA ASP A 127 -1.08 4.67 -1.13
C ASP A 127 -1.45 3.21 -1.31
N CYS A 128 -2.56 2.96 -2.00
CA CYS A 128 -3.06 1.63 -2.30
C CYS A 128 -2.90 1.33 -3.79
N TYR A 129 -2.50 0.10 -4.12
CA TYR A 129 -2.39 -0.39 -5.50
C TYR A 129 -3.09 -1.73 -5.71
N PHE A 130 -3.70 -1.93 -6.88
CA PHE A 130 -4.38 -3.15 -7.28
C PHE A 130 -3.60 -3.84 -8.42
N PRO A 131 -2.69 -4.76 -8.09
CA PRO A 131 -2.08 -5.64 -9.07
C PRO A 131 -3.11 -6.65 -9.61
N GLU A 132 -3.54 -6.47 -10.86
CA GLU A 132 -4.54 -7.34 -11.53
C GLU A 132 -4.19 -8.84 -11.46
N LYS A 133 -2.89 -9.16 -11.52
CA LYS A 133 -2.39 -10.53 -11.42
C LYS A 133 -2.63 -11.17 -10.05
N GLU A 134 -2.63 -10.37 -8.98
CA GLU A 134 -2.90 -10.87 -7.63
C GLU A 134 -4.39 -10.81 -7.27
N GLY A 135 -5.16 -9.96 -7.97
CA GLY A 135 -6.59 -9.83 -7.74
C GLY A 135 -6.93 -9.33 -6.33
N ARG A 136 -6.07 -8.51 -5.73
CA ARG A 136 -6.27 -7.90 -4.40
C ARG A 136 -5.61 -6.53 -4.35
N TRP A 137 -6.03 -5.70 -3.40
CA TRP A 137 -5.33 -4.46 -3.07
C TRP A 137 -4.14 -4.74 -2.16
N ILE A 138 -3.09 -3.94 -2.34
CA ILE A 138 -1.94 -3.85 -1.45
C ILE A 138 -1.76 -2.40 -0.99
N VAL A 139 -1.17 -2.22 0.18
CA VAL A 139 -0.67 -0.93 0.66
C VAL A 139 0.78 -0.80 0.22
N ARG A 140 1.04 0.14 -0.69
CA ARG A 140 2.38 0.45 -1.17
C ARG A 140 3.14 1.39 -0.26
N ARG A 141 2.47 2.40 0.26
CA ARG A 141 3.14 3.40 1.09
C ARG A 141 2.22 3.91 2.19
N PHE A 142 2.78 4.02 3.39
CA PHE A 142 2.25 4.90 4.43
C PHE A 142 3.06 6.21 4.45
N SER A 143 2.39 7.34 4.56
CA SER A 143 3.04 8.64 4.72
C SER A 143 2.47 9.41 5.92
N ARG A 144 3.37 10.09 6.62
CA ARG A 144 3.08 11.14 7.61
C ARG A 144 4.04 12.28 7.32
N LEU A 145 3.60 13.28 6.58
CA LEU A 145 4.42 14.36 6.08
C LEU A 145 3.97 15.69 6.67
N ARG A 146 4.84 16.70 6.68
CA ARG A 146 4.38 18.07 6.89
C ARG A 146 3.56 18.52 5.69
N PRO A 147 2.45 19.25 5.90
CA PRO A 147 1.70 19.81 4.80
C PRO A 147 2.61 20.70 3.96
N GLU A 148 2.42 20.68 2.64
CA GLU A 148 3.06 21.66 1.77
C GLU A 148 2.53 23.04 2.19
N ARG A 149 3.39 23.87 2.79
CA ARG A 149 3.02 25.24 3.14
C ARG A 149 3.01 26.06 1.86
N ASP A 150 1.89 26.71 1.58
CA ASP A 150 1.88 27.96 0.81
C ASP A 150 2.69 29.06 1.53
#